data_AF-A0A2T5HK05-F1
#
_entry.id   AF-A0A2T5HK05-F1
#
_cell.length_a   1.000
_cell.length_b   1.000
_cell.length_c   1.000
_cell.angle_alpha   90.00
_cell.angle_beta   90.00
_cell.angle_gamma   90.00
#
_symmetry.space_group_name_H-M   'P 1'
#
loop_
_entity.id
_entity.type
_entity.pdbx_description
1 polymer ?
#
loop_
_entity_poly.entity_id
_entity_poly.type
_entity_poly.pdbx_seq_one_letter_code
_entity_poly.pdbx_strand_id
1 'polypeptide(L)'
;MTPPSQFIQILTTVLKKDRLALPSEDALLHLREDEASSEQFFFRSFSNCRLPANLYDHDGNRQIHSIVSQSDSLFPPVIHMPGNLASGCTFVVVDERLYFLYDRVERWSDVPDHVAFVAVRLDAERIAALAENATDVRLTPSEYLLLSHLLTGLDLKTAAARLGASYDTKRKQIQVILDKMGCKTQTVLLRNLSLEITAGILDEILPLQKRDFETALVKRQFGKDVIVNTISIGDGIDVPVWEFGARRGRPVLYFHSMLAPVVFHDEMIDTLKENGLRWLVVPRHFLGFEGNLDVQTRLARLTRALSDTMEYLTDEPLICVAESAGVTWAAHFARHNPHMVSQLVLAATPQVFKPEPGSHNPTIFIEMSQRVRRDERVIAGLTQIYNAFSRVPVLAKKGLAHLYRKSAADTACLETFFRHTHLSDWLRLIANHATFASVDEIANLQRDWLGDLKKTTCRVTFVHGEEDPISPIEDIQAIAETMPEASFHAFENAGHLILTQHFKALVSQMIAHEGLAHAAS
;
A
#
# COMPACT_ATOMS: atom_id res chain seq x y z
N MET A 1 2.39 48.82 38.17
CA MET A 1 1.58 48.67 36.94
C MET A 1 2.54 48.68 35.76
N THR A 2 2.88 47.49 35.28
CA THR A 2 3.77 47.25 34.14
C THR A 2 2.98 47.50 32.85
N PRO A 3 3.56 48.14 31.81
CA PRO A 3 2.83 48.35 30.57
C PRO A 3 2.51 47.02 29.89
N PRO A 4 1.36 46.88 29.20
CA PRO A 4 0.97 45.64 28.55
C PRO A 4 1.96 45.27 27.46
N SER A 5 2.28 43.97 27.38
CA SER A 5 3.16 43.38 26.36
C SER A 5 2.74 43.79 24.94
N GLN A 6 3.73 44.22 24.15
CA GLN A 6 3.57 44.62 22.74
C GLN A 6 2.89 43.51 21.91
N PHE A 7 3.07 42.25 22.30
CA PHE A 7 2.45 41.07 21.68
C PHE A 7 0.93 41.05 21.87
N ILE A 8 0.43 41.37 23.08
CA ILE A 8 -1.01 41.44 23.35
C ILE A 8 -1.65 42.63 22.64
N GLN A 9 -0.96 43.77 22.54
CA GLN A 9 -1.47 44.90 21.75
C GLN A 9 -1.63 44.55 20.27
N ILE A 10 -0.69 43.79 19.69
CA ILE A 10 -0.78 43.34 18.29
C ILE A 10 -1.94 42.36 18.10
N LEU A 11 -2.07 41.34 18.95
CA LEU A 11 -3.17 40.36 18.89
C LEU A 11 -4.55 41.01 19.07
N THR A 12 -4.69 41.93 20.03
CA THR A 12 -5.96 42.62 20.31
C THR A 12 -6.36 43.56 19.18
N THR A 13 -5.40 44.08 18.41
CA THR A 13 -5.67 44.97 17.27
C THR A 13 -6.13 44.19 16.04
N VAL A 14 -5.66 42.95 15.87
CA VAL A 14 -6.04 42.05 14.77
C VAL A 14 -7.40 41.38 15.02
N LEU A 15 -7.74 41.05 16.27
CA LEU A 15 -8.95 40.29 16.63
C LEU A 15 -10.21 41.13 16.88
N LYS A 16 -10.20 42.43 16.56
CA LYS A 16 -11.28 43.39 16.87
C LYS A 16 -12.67 43.11 16.26
N LYS A 17 -12.87 42.01 15.53
CA LYS A 17 -14.17 41.65 14.93
C LYS A 17 -14.97 40.57 15.65
N ASP A 18 -14.37 39.74 16.49
CA ASP A 18 -15.12 38.77 17.29
C ASP A 18 -14.62 38.78 18.73
N ARG A 19 -15.49 39.21 19.66
CA ARG A 19 -15.23 39.12 21.10
C ARG A 19 -15.35 37.65 21.54
N LEU A 20 -14.38 36.82 21.17
CA LEU A 20 -14.05 35.61 21.91
C LEU A 20 -13.18 36.04 23.10
N ALA A 21 -13.62 35.75 24.32
CA ALA A 21 -12.82 35.99 25.51
C ALA A 21 -11.57 35.10 25.44
N LEU A 22 -10.41 35.71 25.21
CA LEU A 22 -9.14 35.01 25.27
C LEU A 22 -8.91 34.50 26.71
N PRO A 23 -8.40 33.27 26.90
CA PRO A 23 -8.03 32.77 28.22
C PRO A 23 -6.98 33.68 28.88
N SER A 24 -6.95 33.69 30.22
CA SER A 24 -5.97 34.48 30.97
C SER A 24 -4.55 34.01 30.69
N GLU A 25 -3.57 34.91 30.83
CA GLU A 25 -2.13 34.60 30.65
C GLU A 25 -1.70 33.43 31.56
N ASP A 26 -2.20 33.37 32.80
CA ASP A 26 -1.98 32.24 33.72
C ASP A 26 -2.58 30.92 33.20
N ALA A 27 -3.71 30.93 32.48
CA ALA A 27 -4.34 29.72 31.93
C ALA A 27 -3.58 29.17 30.71
N LEU A 28 -2.85 30.03 29.99
CA LEU A 28 -1.98 29.64 28.87
C LEU A 28 -0.61 29.13 29.34
N LEU A 29 -0.15 29.58 30.51
CA LEU A 29 1.14 29.21 31.10
C LEU A 29 1.06 28.00 32.05
N HIS A 30 -0.14 27.63 32.49
CA HIS A 30 -0.40 26.51 33.42
C HIS A 30 -1.30 25.41 32.82
N LEU A 31 -1.08 25.02 31.56
CA LEU A 31 -1.57 23.71 31.10
C LEU A 31 -0.94 22.63 31.99
N ARG A 32 -1.75 21.72 32.54
CA ARG A 32 -1.22 20.59 33.32
C ARG A 32 -0.26 19.80 32.41
N GLU A 33 0.87 19.32 32.94
CA GLU A 33 1.85 18.54 32.13
C GLU A 33 1.18 17.37 31.37
N ASP A 34 0.13 16.79 31.95
CA ASP A 34 -0.71 15.73 31.38
C ASP A 34 -1.56 16.19 30.19
N GLU A 35 -2.06 17.42 30.20
CA GLU A 35 -2.84 17.99 29.08
C GLU A 35 -1.92 18.33 27.91
N ALA A 36 -0.76 18.93 28.18
CA ALA A 36 0.22 19.27 27.15
C ALA A 36 0.80 18.02 26.47
N SER A 37 1.08 16.96 27.22
CA SER A 37 1.55 15.68 26.68
C SER A 37 0.48 14.96 25.85
N SER A 38 -0.79 15.02 26.28
CA SER A 38 -1.93 14.47 25.54
C SER A 38 -2.16 15.20 24.22
N GLU A 39 -2.11 16.53 24.21
CA GLU A 39 -2.24 17.34 23.00
C GLU A 39 -1.11 17.06 22.01
N GLN A 40 0.14 17.01 22.46
CA GLN A 40 1.29 16.69 21.60
C GLN A 40 1.16 15.29 20.98
N PHE A 41 0.81 14.29 21.79
CA PHE A 41 0.56 12.94 21.30
C PHE A 41 -0.60 12.91 20.30
N PHE A 42 -1.72 13.57 20.60
CA PHE A 42 -2.89 13.60 19.74
C PHE A 42 -2.59 14.22 18.38
N PHE A 43 -1.97 15.41 18.34
CA PHE A 43 -1.66 16.07 17.07
C PHE A 43 -0.61 15.30 16.26
N ARG A 44 0.34 14.60 16.89
CA ARG A 44 1.32 13.77 16.20
C ARG A 44 0.71 12.50 15.63
N SER A 45 -0.08 11.79 16.43
CA SER A 45 -0.57 10.45 16.09
C SER A 45 -1.86 10.45 15.29
N PHE A 46 -2.62 11.55 15.30
CA PHE A 46 -3.92 11.67 14.65
C PHE A 46 -4.00 12.83 13.64
N SER A 47 -2.87 13.45 13.24
CA SER A 47 -2.86 14.55 12.25
C SER A 47 -3.54 14.20 10.92
N ASN A 48 -3.46 12.93 10.53
CA ASN A 48 -3.99 12.42 9.26
C ASN A 48 -5.32 11.67 9.45
N CYS A 49 -5.84 11.59 10.68
CA CYS A 49 -7.14 11.01 11.00
C CYS A 49 -8.23 11.99 10.55
N ARG A 50 -9.06 11.58 9.60
CA ARG A 50 -10.21 12.33 9.05
C ARG A 50 -11.47 12.16 9.91
N LEU A 51 -11.50 11.12 10.75
CA LEU A 51 -12.52 10.89 11.75
C LEU A 51 -12.24 11.76 12.98
N PRO A 52 -13.26 12.45 13.54
CA PRO A 52 -13.14 13.09 14.83
C PRO A 52 -12.84 12.05 15.87
N ALA A 53 -11.68 12.22 16.49
CA ALA A 53 -11.19 11.43 17.60
C ALA A 53 -10.93 12.32 18.83
N ASN A 54 -10.88 11.69 20.00
CA ASN A 54 -10.42 12.32 21.24
C ASN A 54 -9.81 11.24 22.14
N LEU A 55 -9.06 11.67 23.15
CA LEU A 55 -8.39 10.81 24.11
C LEU A 55 -9.09 10.91 25.46
N TYR A 56 -9.09 9.80 26.20
CA TYR A 56 -9.66 9.72 27.53
C TYR A 56 -8.69 9.02 28.49
N ASP A 57 -8.66 9.48 29.73
CA ASP A 57 -7.85 8.87 30.79
C ASP A 57 -8.55 7.67 31.45
N HIS A 58 -7.88 7.07 32.43
CA HIS A 58 -8.39 5.91 33.18
C HIS A 58 -9.67 6.20 33.97
N ASP A 59 -9.91 7.45 34.34
CA ASP A 59 -11.13 7.90 35.01
C ASP A 59 -12.25 8.22 34.01
N GLY A 60 -11.94 8.18 32.71
CA GLY A 60 -12.87 8.48 31.63
C GLY A 60 -13.02 9.97 31.37
N ASN A 61 -12.10 10.82 31.84
CA ASN A 61 -12.10 12.24 31.52
C ASN A 61 -11.46 12.48 30.16
N ARG A 62 -12.09 13.36 29.38
CA ARG A 62 -11.59 13.79 28.08
C ARG A 62 -10.30 14.59 28.23
N GLN A 63 -9.30 14.32 27.38
CA GLN A 63 -7.98 14.96 27.44
C GLN A 63 -7.77 16.07 26.40
N ILE A 64 -8.48 16.04 25.26
CA ILE A 64 -8.36 17.09 24.23
C ILE A 64 -9.54 18.05 24.33
N HIS A 65 -9.25 19.30 24.69
CA HIS A 65 -10.24 20.35 24.88
C HIS A 65 -10.22 21.31 23.68
N SER A 66 -11.30 21.34 22.89
CA SER A 66 -11.44 22.34 21.81
C SER A 66 -11.56 23.75 22.41
N ILE A 67 -10.81 24.71 21.85
CA ILE A 67 -10.81 26.13 22.24
C ILE A 67 -12.13 26.83 21.82
N VAL A 68 -12.94 26.21 20.95
CA VAL A 68 -14.18 26.80 20.42
C VAL A 68 -15.38 26.41 21.29
N SER A 69 -15.90 27.38 22.06
CA SER A 69 -17.17 27.43 22.81
C SER A 69 -17.68 26.12 23.46
N GLN A 70 -17.75 26.11 24.80
CA GLN A 70 -18.24 25.02 25.65
C GLN A 70 -19.65 24.49 25.31
N SER A 71 -20.45 25.18 24.49
CA SER A 71 -21.82 24.79 24.16
C SER A 71 -21.95 23.73 23.07
N ASP A 72 -20.90 23.41 22.32
CA ASP A 72 -21.01 22.48 21.17
C ASP A 72 -19.80 21.55 21.02
N SER A 73 -19.33 21.01 22.15
CA SER A 73 -18.23 20.06 22.10
C SER A 73 -18.66 18.76 21.41
N LEU A 74 -17.89 18.33 20.40
CA LEU A 74 -18.15 17.11 19.63
C LEU A 74 -18.07 15.84 20.48
N PHE A 75 -17.44 15.91 21.66
CA PHE A 75 -17.20 14.84 22.60
C PHE A 75 -17.68 15.22 24.00
N PRO A 76 -18.33 14.34 24.76
CA PRO A 76 -18.74 14.61 26.15
C PRO A 76 -17.51 14.77 27.06
N PRO A 77 -17.66 15.41 28.23
CA PRO A 77 -16.55 15.60 29.18
C PRO A 77 -16.08 14.28 29.81
N VAL A 78 -17.00 13.31 29.94
CA VAL A 78 -16.73 11.99 30.53
C VAL A 78 -17.33 10.89 29.65
N ILE A 79 -16.53 9.87 29.34
CA ILE A 79 -16.97 8.58 28.76
C ILE A 79 -16.28 7.49 29.56
N HIS A 80 -16.98 6.42 29.88
CA HIS A 80 -16.35 5.25 30.51
C HIS A 80 -16.24 4.09 29.52
N MET A 81 -15.05 3.49 29.48
CA MET A 81 -14.82 2.24 28.77
C MET A 81 -15.54 1.10 29.53
N PRO A 82 -16.44 0.34 28.89
CA PRO A 82 -17.01 -0.86 29.50
C PRO A 82 -15.90 -1.86 29.86
N GLY A 83 -15.90 -2.37 31.09
CA GLY A 83 -14.85 -3.25 31.57
C GLY A 83 -14.80 -4.62 30.88
N ASN A 84 -13.59 -5.20 30.82
CA ASN A 84 -13.30 -6.60 30.47
C ASN A 84 -13.65 -7.02 29.02
N LEU A 85 -13.15 -6.25 28.04
CA LEU A 85 -13.35 -6.53 26.61
C LEU A 85 -12.16 -7.30 26.01
N ALA A 86 -12.42 -8.51 25.52
CA ALA A 86 -11.41 -9.32 24.82
C ALA A 86 -10.98 -8.69 23.48
N SER A 87 -11.88 -7.99 22.79
CA SER A 87 -11.67 -7.36 21.48
C SER A 87 -10.88 -6.05 21.53
N GLY A 88 -10.75 -5.43 22.71
CA GLY A 88 -10.11 -4.12 22.89
C GLY A 88 -10.84 -2.94 22.25
N CYS A 89 -12.09 -3.14 21.81
CA CYS A 89 -12.94 -2.09 21.25
C CYS A 89 -14.43 -2.34 21.50
N THR A 90 -15.23 -1.27 21.46
CA THR A 90 -16.69 -1.34 21.64
C THR A 90 -17.40 -0.10 21.11
N PHE A 91 -18.74 -0.17 21.03
CA PHE A 91 -19.60 0.96 20.73
C PHE A 91 -20.37 1.42 21.97
N VAL A 92 -20.47 2.73 22.17
CA VAL A 92 -21.27 3.34 23.23
C VAL A 92 -22.14 4.47 22.67
N VAL A 93 -23.29 4.70 23.30
CA VAL A 93 -24.15 5.86 23.00
C VAL A 93 -24.16 6.78 24.22
N VAL A 94 -23.74 8.02 24.03
CA VAL A 94 -23.74 9.09 25.04
C VAL A 94 -24.37 10.33 24.42
N ASP A 95 -25.35 10.95 25.11
CA ASP A 95 -26.08 12.13 24.62
C ASP A 95 -26.58 11.99 23.18
N GLU A 96 -27.23 10.85 22.89
CA GLU A 96 -27.79 10.54 21.56
C GLU A 96 -26.74 10.48 20.43
N ARG A 97 -25.46 10.29 20.77
CA ARG A 97 -24.35 10.18 19.80
C ARG A 97 -23.63 8.85 19.98
N LEU A 98 -23.29 8.21 18.86
CA LEU A 98 -22.52 6.97 18.82
C LEU A 98 -21.02 7.26 18.85
N TYR A 99 -20.31 6.56 19.74
CA TYR A 99 -18.87 6.56 19.83
C TYR A 99 -18.33 5.14 19.71
N PHE A 100 -17.24 4.98 18.96
CA PHE A 100 -16.40 3.80 18.99
C PHE A 100 -15.25 4.04 19.94
N LEU A 101 -15.01 3.12 20.87
CA LEU A 101 -13.94 3.20 21.86
C LEU A 101 -12.88 2.13 21.58
N TYR A 102 -11.61 2.47 21.77
CA TYR A 102 -10.46 1.58 21.59
C TYR A 102 -9.48 1.70 22.78
N ASP A 103 -9.27 0.63 23.53
CA ASP A 103 -8.47 0.63 24.79
C ASP A 103 -7.07 0.04 24.66
N ARG A 104 -6.66 -0.44 23.48
CA ARG A 104 -5.33 -1.01 23.26
C ARG A 104 -4.33 0.09 22.91
N VAL A 105 -4.24 1.10 23.77
CA VAL A 105 -3.39 2.28 23.56
C VAL A 105 -1.90 1.98 23.63
N GLU A 106 -1.51 0.81 24.16
CA GLU A 106 -0.14 0.30 24.11
C GLU A 106 0.38 0.04 22.67
N ARG A 107 -0.50 0.13 21.66
CA ARG A 107 -0.13 0.09 20.24
C ARG A 107 0.70 1.30 19.80
N TRP A 108 0.61 2.42 20.52
CA TRP A 108 1.44 3.60 20.32
C TRP A 108 2.58 3.57 21.35
N SER A 109 3.83 3.58 20.88
CA SER A 109 5.02 3.46 21.75
C SER A 109 5.30 4.68 22.63
N ASP A 110 4.66 5.80 22.30
CA ASP A 110 4.85 7.14 22.83
C ASP A 110 3.57 7.71 23.44
N VAL A 111 2.58 6.86 23.74
CA VAL A 111 1.36 7.26 24.42
C VAL A 111 1.66 7.69 25.86
N PRO A 112 1.07 8.80 26.35
CA PRO A 112 1.19 9.18 27.76
C PRO A 112 0.56 8.14 28.70
N ASP A 113 1.19 7.87 29.84
CA ASP A 113 0.79 6.82 30.79
C ASP A 113 -0.66 6.95 31.31
N HIS A 114 -1.17 8.18 31.38
CA HIS A 114 -2.51 8.47 31.87
C HIS A 114 -3.61 8.27 30.82
N VAL A 115 -3.27 8.21 29.52
CA VAL A 115 -4.24 7.95 28.45
C VAL A 115 -4.65 6.47 28.49
N ALA A 116 -5.95 6.20 28.54
CA ALA A 116 -6.49 4.85 28.67
C ALA A 116 -7.15 4.35 27.38
N PHE A 117 -7.83 5.22 26.64
CA PHE A 117 -8.51 4.83 25.39
C PHE A 117 -8.73 6.01 24.44
N VAL A 118 -8.96 5.67 23.18
CA VAL A 118 -9.34 6.59 22.11
C VAL A 118 -10.85 6.48 21.87
N ALA A 119 -11.53 7.60 21.71
CA ALA A 119 -12.93 7.64 21.29
C ALA A 119 -13.06 8.29 19.91
N VAL A 120 -13.83 7.66 19.02
CA VAL A 120 -14.14 8.15 17.68
C VAL A 120 -15.62 8.39 17.55
N ARG A 121 -16.02 9.57 17.07
CA ARG A 121 -17.44 9.90 16.90
C ARG A 121 -17.96 9.48 15.53
N LEU A 122 -19.07 8.74 15.54
CA LEU A 122 -19.78 8.28 14.34
C LEU A 122 -21.12 8.98 14.21
N ASP A 123 -21.30 9.73 13.13
CA ASP A 123 -22.59 10.28 12.72
C ASP A 123 -23.22 9.44 11.61
N ALA A 124 -24.43 9.81 11.19
CA ALA A 124 -25.18 9.11 10.15
C ALA A 124 -24.42 9.04 8.82
N GLU A 125 -23.70 10.11 8.45
CA GLU A 125 -22.95 10.18 7.19
C GLU A 125 -21.73 9.25 7.22
N ARG A 126 -21.01 9.20 8.34
CA ARG A 126 -19.86 8.30 8.51
C ARG A 126 -20.24 6.83 8.56
N ILE A 127 -21.36 6.49 9.21
CA ILE A 127 -21.88 5.12 9.20
C ILE A 127 -22.18 4.68 7.76
N ALA A 128 -22.73 5.57 6.94
CA ALA A 128 -22.99 5.27 5.53
C ALA A 128 -21.69 5.21 4.71
N ALA A 129 -20.74 6.12 4.94
CA ALA A 129 -19.47 6.15 4.20
C ALA A 129 -18.57 4.92 4.48
N LEU A 130 -18.62 4.39 5.70
CA LEU A 130 -17.85 3.21 6.10
C LEU A 130 -18.52 1.88 5.72
N ALA A 131 -19.77 1.90 5.23
CA ALA A 131 -20.48 0.70 4.81
C ALA A 131 -20.31 0.46 3.30
N GLU A 132 -19.69 -0.66 2.90
CA GLU A 132 -19.25 -0.93 1.52
C GLU A 132 -20.38 -0.94 0.48
N ASN A 133 -21.63 -1.12 0.92
CA ASN A 133 -22.82 -1.24 0.06
C ASN A 133 -23.75 0.00 0.11
N ALA A 134 -23.30 1.10 0.70
CA ALA A 134 -24.15 2.23 1.07
C ALA A 134 -23.94 3.51 0.23
N THR A 135 -23.51 3.39 -1.03
CA THR A 135 -23.51 4.55 -1.94
C THR A 135 -24.95 5.09 -2.07
N ASP A 136 -25.19 6.28 -1.50
CA ASP A 136 -26.47 7.01 -1.37
C ASP A 136 -27.41 6.66 -0.19
N VAL A 137 -26.95 5.96 0.86
CA VAL A 137 -27.79 5.74 2.05
C VAL A 137 -27.86 6.98 2.94
N ARG A 138 -29.07 7.49 3.17
CA ARG A 138 -29.35 8.53 4.17
C ARG A 138 -30.19 7.98 5.32
N LEU A 139 -29.61 8.00 6.52
CA LEU A 139 -30.31 7.70 7.76
C LEU A 139 -30.95 8.97 8.32
N THR A 140 -32.23 8.88 8.66
CA THR A 140 -32.92 9.91 9.46
C THR A 140 -32.39 9.89 10.90
N PRO A 141 -32.56 10.97 11.69
CA PRO A 141 -32.12 11.01 13.09
C PRO A 141 -32.64 9.82 13.92
N SER A 142 -33.92 9.47 13.75
CA SER A 142 -34.54 8.36 14.48
C SER A 142 -34.01 6.99 14.05
N GLU A 143 -33.63 6.81 12.77
CA GLU A 143 -33.01 5.58 12.27
C GLU A 143 -31.57 5.46 12.76
N TYR A 144 -30.80 6.55 12.73
CA TYR A 144 -29.45 6.63 13.28
C TYR A 144 -29.43 6.24 14.77
N LEU A 145 -30.33 6.80 15.57
CA LEU A 145 -30.40 6.49 17.01
C LEU A 145 -30.78 5.03 17.28
N LEU A 146 -31.73 4.48 16.52
CA LEU A 146 -32.08 3.07 16.61
C LEU A 146 -30.87 2.19 16.28
N LEU A 147 -30.21 2.44 15.15
CA LEU A 147 -29.04 1.67 14.71
C LEU A 147 -27.88 1.78 15.71
N SER A 148 -27.64 2.97 16.26
CA SER A 148 -26.60 3.23 17.26
C SER A 148 -26.80 2.35 18.50
N HIS A 149 -28.01 2.29 19.05
CA HIS A 149 -28.31 1.41 20.19
C HIS A 149 -28.19 -0.08 19.88
N LEU A 150 -28.52 -0.49 18.65
CA LEU A 150 -28.34 -1.88 18.24
C LEU A 150 -26.86 -2.25 18.09
N LEU A 151 -26.01 -1.31 17.62
CA LEU A 151 -24.56 -1.49 17.52
C LEU A 151 -23.88 -1.62 18.89
N THR A 152 -24.45 -1.03 19.94
CA THR A 152 -23.97 -1.28 21.32
C THR A 152 -24.40 -2.63 21.88
N GLY A 153 -25.02 -3.51 21.07
CA GLY A 153 -25.44 -4.85 21.46
C GLY A 153 -26.81 -4.95 22.13
N LEU A 154 -27.62 -3.88 22.15
CA LEU A 154 -28.98 -3.97 22.68
C LEU A 154 -29.90 -4.75 21.73
N ASP A 155 -30.83 -5.51 22.30
CA ASP A 155 -31.92 -6.07 21.52
C ASP A 155 -32.94 -4.99 21.12
N LEU A 156 -33.76 -5.29 20.12
CA LEU A 156 -34.72 -4.33 19.56
C LEU A 156 -35.74 -3.84 20.59
N LYS A 157 -36.13 -4.69 21.55
CA LYS A 157 -37.10 -4.37 22.59
C LYS A 157 -36.52 -3.35 23.59
N THR A 158 -35.29 -3.57 24.01
CA THR A 158 -34.55 -2.71 24.93
C THR A 158 -34.21 -1.38 24.26
N ALA A 159 -33.78 -1.41 22.98
CA ALA A 159 -33.55 -0.20 22.20
C ALA A 159 -34.86 0.63 22.03
N ALA A 160 -36.01 -0.03 21.80
CA ALA A 160 -37.29 0.65 21.70
C ALA A 160 -37.70 1.34 23.02
N ALA A 161 -37.54 0.64 24.15
CA ALA A 161 -37.80 1.21 25.47
C ALA A 161 -36.90 2.41 25.77
N ARG A 162 -35.60 2.33 25.46
CA ARG A 162 -34.66 3.46 25.65
C ARG A 162 -35.02 4.69 24.80
N LEU A 163 -35.55 4.47 23.60
CA LEU A 163 -35.97 5.53 22.69
C LEU A 163 -37.41 6.02 22.94
N GLY A 164 -38.06 5.59 24.03
CA GLY A 164 -39.42 5.99 24.37
C GLY A 164 -40.48 5.59 23.33
N ALA A 165 -40.25 4.51 22.58
CA ALA A 165 -41.10 4.08 21.48
C ALA A 165 -41.64 2.65 21.64
N SER A 166 -42.75 2.35 20.98
CA SER A 166 -43.29 0.98 20.97
C SER A 166 -42.38 0.03 20.18
N TYR A 167 -42.38 -1.25 20.57
CA TYR A 167 -41.67 -2.30 19.84
C TYR A 167 -42.10 -2.38 18.37
N ASP A 168 -43.39 -2.30 18.09
CA ASP A 168 -43.90 -2.37 16.70
C ASP A 168 -43.44 -1.19 15.84
N THR A 169 -43.33 0.00 16.44
CA THR A 169 -42.77 1.18 15.75
C THR A 169 -41.32 0.93 15.34
N LYS A 170 -40.46 0.47 16.28
CA LYS A 170 -39.05 0.22 15.99
C LYS A 170 -38.83 -1.00 15.11
N ARG A 171 -39.72 -2.00 15.16
CA ARG A 171 -39.75 -3.14 14.23
C ARG A 171 -39.99 -2.70 12.78
N LYS A 172 -40.90 -1.76 12.55
CA LYS A 172 -41.09 -1.19 11.20
C LYS A 172 -39.86 -0.38 10.77
N GLN A 173 -39.28 0.39 11.69
CA GLN A 173 -38.11 1.21 11.41
C GLN A 173 -36.85 0.40 11.09
N ILE A 174 -36.57 -0.70 11.81
CA ILE A 174 -35.45 -1.57 11.48
C ILE A 174 -35.62 -2.23 10.11
N GLN A 175 -36.86 -2.51 9.67
CA GLN A 175 -37.09 -3.03 8.32
C GLN A 175 -36.71 -2.00 7.25
N VAL A 176 -37.04 -0.72 7.46
CA VAL A 176 -36.61 0.36 6.55
C VAL A 176 -35.08 0.46 6.51
N ILE A 177 -34.40 0.32 7.66
CA ILE A 177 -32.92 0.33 7.70
C ILE A 177 -32.36 -0.89 6.94
N LEU A 178 -32.94 -2.07 7.11
CA LEU A 178 -32.53 -3.28 6.39
C LEU A 178 -32.65 -3.11 4.87
N ASP A 179 -33.76 -2.54 4.41
CA ASP A 179 -34.00 -2.28 2.99
C ASP A 179 -33.00 -1.25 2.43
N LYS A 180 -32.73 -0.17 3.19
CA LYS A 180 -31.71 0.85 2.83
C LYS A 180 -30.30 0.27 2.73
N MET A 181 -29.96 -0.67 3.61
CA MET A 181 -28.62 -1.26 3.72
C MET A 181 -28.48 -2.58 2.94
N GLY A 182 -29.48 -2.96 2.14
CA GLY A 182 -29.46 -4.18 1.33
C GLY A 182 -29.37 -5.50 2.14
N CYS A 183 -29.77 -5.48 3.41
CA CYS A 183 -29.58 -6.59 4.34
C CYS A 183 -30.88 -7.37 4.57
N LYS A 184 -30.80 -8.71 4.62
CA LYS A 184 -31.98 -9.57 4.79
C LYS A 184 -32.43 -9.72 6.24
N THR A 185 -31.51 -9.56 7.21
CA THR A 185 -31.81 -9.74 8.64
C THR A 185 -31.01 -8.77 9.50
N GLN A 186 -31.54 -8.43 10.67
CA GLN A 186 -30.88 -7.57 11.66
C GLN A 186 -29.51 -8.13 12.07
N THR A 187 -29.39 -9.43 12.29
CA THR A 187 -28.12 -10.07 12.68
C THR A 187 -27.05 -9.91 11.60
N VAL A 188 -27.42 -10.06 10.32
CA VAL A 188 -26.48 -9.87 9.20
C VAL A 188 -26.07 -8.40 9.10
N LEU A 189 -27.03 -7.47 9.20
CA LEU A 189 -26.75 -6.03 9.19
C LEU A 189 -25.76 -5.65 10.29
N LEU A 190 -26.05 -6.00 11.55
CA LEU A 190 -25.23 -5.60 12.68
C LEU A 190 -23.83 -6.20 12.59
N ARG A 191 -23.71 -7.48 12.18
CA ARG A 191 -22.41 -8.13 12.04
C ARG A 191 -21.55 -7.46 10.97
N ASN A 192 -22.11 -7.26 9.77
CA ASN A 192 -21.38 -6.64 8.67
C ASN A 192 -20.98 -5.20 9.02
N LEU A 193 -21.94 -4.42 9.50
CA LEU A 193 -21.70 -3.02 9.85
C LEU A 193 -20.69 -2.89 11.00
N SER A 194 -20.77 -3.74 12.03
CA SER A 194 -19.78 -3.72 13.11
C SER A 194 -18.38 -4.05 12.60
N LEU A 195 -18.24 -5.05 11.71
CA LEU A 195 -16.96 -5.42 11.13
C LEU A 195 -16.39 -4.32 10.22
N GLU A 196 -17.20 -3.80 9.30
CA GLU A 196 -16.81 -2.76 8.33
C GLU A 196 -16.43 -1.46 9.04
N ILE A 197 -17.26 -0.98 9.97
CA ILE A 197 -16.97 0.22 10.76
C ILE A 197 -15.72 0.00 11.62
N THR A 198 -15.60 -1.14 12.30
CA THR A 198 -14.42 -1.41 13.13
C THR A 198 -13.14 -1.44 12.29
N ALA A 199 -13.16 -2.11 11.14
CA ALA A 199 -12.00 -2.15 10.23
C ALA A 199 -11.64 -0.75 9.74
N GLY A 200 -12.61 0.01 9.21
CA GLY A 200 -12.36 1.35 8.67
C GLY A 200 -11.89 2.35 9.74
N ILE A 201 -12.42 2.27 10.96
CA ILE A 201 -11.91 3.11 12.06
C ILE A 201 -10.50 2.71 12.45
N LEU A 202 -10.22 1.40 12.64
CA LEU A 202 -8.91 0.94 13.05
C LEU A 202 -7.82 1.26 12.02
N ASP A 203 -8.12 1.16 10.73
CA ASP A 203 -7.21 1.58 9.66
C ASP A 203 -6.85 3.07 9.72
N GLU A 204 -7.72 3.88 10.33
CA GLU A 204 -7.58 5.33 10.39
C GLU A 204 -6.99 5.84 11.71
N ILE A 205 -7.30 5.19 12.83
CA ILE A 205 -6.80 5.61 14.15
C ILE A 205 -5.52 4.91 14.55
N LEU A 206 -5.35 3.63 14.20
CA LEU A 206 -4.14 2.93 14.62
C LEU A 206 -2.96 3.65 14.00
N PRO A 207 -1.84 3.77 14.73
CA PRO A 207 -0.65 4.23 14.09
C PRO A 207 -0.44 3.24 12.95
N LEU A 208 -0.37 3.78 11.73
CA LEU A 208 0.48 3.19 10.72
C LEU A 208 1.87 3.20 11.36
N GLN A 209 2.13 2.29 12.31
CA GLN A 209 3.41 1.64 12.30
C GLN A 209 3.57 1.32 10.83
N LYS A 210 4.54 1.97 10.19
CA LYS A 210 5.28 1.37 9.09
C LYS A 210 5.66 -0.02 9.57
N ARG A 211 4.69 -0.93 9.57
CA ARG A 211 4.89 -2.34 9.65
C ARG A 211 5.37 -2.56 8.24
N ASP A 212 6.68 -2.42 8.10
CA ASP A 212 7.37 -2.85 6.92
C ASP A 212 7.25 -4.39 6.92
N PHE A 213 6.04 -4.91 6.69
CA PHE A 213 5.76 -6.32 6.67
C PHE A 213 6.64 -6.99 5.60
N GLU A 214 6.95 -6.25 4.55
CA GLU A 214 7.93 -6.55 3.52
C GLU A 214 9.36 -6.57 4.07
N THR A 215 9.76 -5.61 4.92
CA THR A 215 11.07 -5.66 5.61
C THR A 215 11.16 -6.86 6.54
N ALA A 216 10.11 -7.16 7.29
CA ALA A 216 10.07 -8.32 8.17
C ALA A 216 10.18 -9.63 7.36
N LEU A 217 9.50 -9.72 6.23
CA LEU A 217 9.55 -10.89 5.35
C LEU A 217 10.91 -11.05 4.68
N VAL A 218 11.47 -9.98 4.10
CA VAL A 218 12.80 -10.05 3.46
C VAL A 218 13.90 -10.34 4.49
N LYS A 219 13.82 -9.78 5.70
CA LYS A 219 14.74 -10.10 6.80
C LYS A 219 14.60 -11.53 7.29
N ARG A 220 13.39 -12.09 7.31
CA ARG A 220 13.20 -13.51 7.64
C ARG A 220 13.85 -14.42 6.60
N GLN A 221 13.75 -14.06 5.32
CA GLN A 221 14.27 -14.89 4.21
C GLN A 221 15.79 -14.77 4.04
N PHE A 222 16.36 -13.57 4.20
CA PHE A 222 17.77 -13.30 3.88
C PHE A 222 18.62 -12.88 5.09
N GLY A 223 18.02 -12.64 6.25
CA GLY A 223 18.74 -12.33 7.48
C GLY A 223 19.71 -11.14 7.34
N LYS A 224 21.00 -11.44 7.48
CA LYS A 224 22.09 -10.47 7.39
C LYS A 224 22.55 -10.18 5.95
N ASP A 225 22.13 -10.99 4.99
CA ASP A 225 22.52 -10.83 3.58
C ASP A 225 21.66 -9.77 2.84
N VAL A 226 20.62 -9.26 3.51
CA VAL A 226 19.87 -8.08 3.07
C VAL A 226 20.13 -6.90 4.02
N ILE A 227 20.43 -5.74 3.44
CA ILE A 227 20.39 -4.45 4.15
C ILE A 227 19.13 -3.74 3.70
N VAL A 228 18.38 -3.18 4.65
CA VAL A 228 17.15 -2.44 4.35
C VAL A 228 17.36 -1.02 4.83
N ASN A 229 17.28 -0.08 3.89
CA ASN A 229 17.40 1.35 4.12
C ASN A 229 16.09 2.02 3.71
N THR A 230 15.79 3.16 4.32
CA THR A 230 14.73 4.05 3.87
C THR A 230 15.38 5.39 3.58
N ILE A 231 15.23 5.86 2.35
CA ILE A 231 15.84 7.10 1.88
C ILE A 231 14.75 8.15 1.75
N SER A 232 14.96 9.29 2.39
CA SER A 232 14.07 10.44 2.38
C SER A 232 14.82 11.63 1.80
N ILE A 233 14.35 12.17 0.67
CA ILE A 233 14.98 13.29 -0.04
C ILE A 233 13.99 14.46 -0.09
N GLY A 234 14.34 15.56 0.61
CA GLY A 234 13.48 16.74 0.71
C GLY A 234 12.08 16.41 1.22
N ASP A 235 11.06 17.03 0.63
CA ASP A 235 9.64 16.75 0.89
C ASP A 235 9.11 15.57 0.03
N GLY A 236 10.00 14.71 -0.47
CA GLY A 236 9.68 13.54 -1.27
C GLY A 236 9.06 12.39 -0.46
N ILE A 237 8.68 11.32 -1.15
CA ILE A 237 8.27 10.08 -0.48
C ILE A 237 9.47 9.35 0.12
N ASP A 238 9.25 8.62 1.20
CA ASP A 238 10.23 7.69 1.75
C ASP A 238 10.37 6.47 0.84
N VAL A 239 11.57 6.23 0.31
CA VAL A 239 11.84 5.12 -0.61
C VAL A 239 12.58 4.01 0.15
N PRO A 240 11.97 2.83 0.36
CA PRO A 240 12.67 1.67 0.88
C PRO A 240 13.60 1.12 -0.20
N VAL A 241 14.85 0.85 0.18
CA VAL A 241 15.87 0.24 -0.68
C VAL A 241 16.43 -0.97 0.03
N TRP A 242 16.34 -2.12 -0.63
CA TRP A 242 16.97 -3.36 -0.19
C TRP A 242 18.26 -3.57 -0.96
N GLU A 243 19.32 -3.89 -0.25
CA GLU A 243 20.64 -4.11 -0.84
C GLU A 243 21.12 -5.54 -0.57
N PHE A 244 21.59 -6.19 -1.62
CA PHE A 244 22.20 -7.51 -1.61
C PHE A 244 23.57 -7.49 -2.31
N GLY A 245 24.42 -8.47 -2.03
CA GLY A 245 25.71 -8.62 -2.68
C GLY A 245 26.83 -7.75 -2.09
N ALA A 246 27.74 -7.27 -2.93
CA ALA A 246 28.89 -6.48 -2.52
C ALA A 246 28.49 -5.01 -2.27
N ARG A 247 28.60 -4.53 -1.03
CA ARG A 247 28.15 -3.17 -0.63
C ARG A 247 28.83 -2.02 -1.38
N ARG A 248 30.05 -2.23 -1.84
CA ARG A 248 30.83 -1.27 -2.67
C ARG A 248 31.05 -1.82 -4.08
N GLY A 249 30.26 -2.83 -4.44
CA GLY A 249 30.23 -3.36 -5.78
C GLY A 249 29.53 -2.40 -6.71
N ARG A 250 29.60 -2.74 -7.99
CA ARG A 250 28.96 -1.96 -9.04
C ARG A 250 27.43 -1.98 -8.88
N PRO A 251 26.75 -0.83 -8.98
CA PRO A 251 25.33 -0.76 -8.69
C PRO A 251 24.48 -1.40 -9.79
N VAL A 252 23.59 -2.30 -9.36
CA VAL A 252 22.58 -2.94 -10.19
C VAL A 252 21.21 -2.61 -9.62
N LEU A 253 20.37 -1.91 -10.38
CA LEU A 253 18.99 -1.66 -10.00
C LEU A 253 18.07 -2.72 -10.60
N TYR A 254 17.38 -3.46 -9.74
CA TYR A 254 16.49 -4.53 -10.16
C TYR A 254 15.01 -4.13 -10.12
N PHE A 255 14.36 -4.23 -11.28
CA PHE A 255 12.94 -4.06 -11.48
C PHE A 255 12.26 -5.43 -11.47
N HIS A 256 11.73 -5.81 -10.31
CA HIS A 256 11.18 -7.14 -10.04
C HIS A 256 9.91 -7.49 -10.83
N SER A 257 9.50 -8.76 -10.87
CA SER A 257 8.20 -9.16 -11.45
C SER A 257 7.02 -8.84 -10.51
N MET A 258 5.78 -9.07 -10.95
CA MET A 258 4.58 -8.92 -10.10
C MET A 258 4.46 -9.97 -8.99
N LEU A 259 5.23 -11.07 -9.07
CA LEU A 259 5.08 -12.19 -8.14
C LEU A 259 5.76 -11.93 -6.79
N ALA A 260 6.94 -11.33 -6.82
CA ALA A 260 7.71 -11.01 -5.63
C ALA A 260 8.76 -9.94 -5.93
N PRO A 261 9.16 -9.15 -4.92
CA PRO A 261 10.25 -8.20 -5.02
C PRO A 261 11.66 -8.82 -4.94
N VAL A 262 11.80 -10.14 -5.01
CA VAL A 262 13.10 -10.83 -4.84
C VAL A 262 13.29 -11.92 -5.88
N VAL A 263 14.55 -12.22 -6.21
CA VAL A 263 14.92 -13.35 -7.05
C VAL A 263 15.05 -14.60 -6.18
N PHE A 264 14.46 -15.72 -6.59
CA PHE A 264 14.47 -16.97 -5.81
C PHE A 264 15.60 -17.90 -6.23
N HIS A 265 16.85 -17.48 -6.12
CA HIS A 265 18.01 -18.30 -6.46
C HIS A 265 18.92 -18.50 -5.25
N ASP A 266 19.19 -19.76 -4.88
CA ASP A 266 19.91 -20.10 -3.64
C ASP A 266 21.30 -19.48 -3.57
N GLU A 267 22.01 -19.43 -4.70
CA GLU A 267 23.37 -18.85 -4.77
C GLU A 267 23.37 -17.37 -5.22
N MET A 268 22.22 -16.67 -5.18
CA MET A 268 22.11 -15.28 -5.64
C MET A 268 23.16 -14.39 -4.95
N ILE A 269 23.22 -14.47 -3.61
CA ILE A 269 24.07 -13.59 -2.81
C ILE A 269 25.55 -13.84 -3.10
N ASP A 270 25.96 -15.09 -3.16
CA ASP A 270 27.35 -15.46 -3.41
C ASP A 270 27.76 -15.09 -4.82
N THR A 271 26.90 -15.37 -5.81
CA THR A 271 27.11 -14.96 -7.21
C THR A 271 27.31 -13.43 -7.32
N LEU A 272 26.48 -12.64 -6.62
CA LEU A 272 26.62 -11.17 -6.62
C LEU A 272 27.94 -10.73 -5.96
N LYS A 273 28.31 -11.33 -4.83
CA LYS A 273 29.56 -10.99 -4.11
C LYS A 273 30.80 -11.34 -4.93
N GLU A 274 30.84 -12.54 -5.53
CA GLU A 274 31.95 -13.02 -6.36
C GLU A 274 32.19 -12.14 -7.58
N ASN A 275 31.12 -11.57 -8.15
CA ASN A 275 31.20 -10.68 -9.31
C ASN A 275 31.23 -9.20 -8.94
N GLY A 276 31.36 -8.85 -7.65
CA GLY A 276 31.48 -7.48 -7.20
C GLY A 276 30.26 -6.61 -7.52
N LEU A 277 29.05 -7.16 -7.46
CA LEU A 277 27.79 -6.47 -7.77
C LEU A 277 27.02 -6.07 -6.51
N ARG A 278 26.51 -4.84 -6.50
CA ARG A 278 25.60 -4.29 -5.48
C ARG A 278 24.17 -4.30 -6.03
N TRP A 279 23.38 -5.27 -5.62
CA TRP A 279 22.02 -5.46 -6.12
C TRP A 279 21.02 -4.66 -5.27
N LEU A 280 20.45 -3.62 -5.86
CA LEU A 280 19.52 -2.68 -5.27
C LEU A 280 18.10 -3.01 -5.73
N VAL A 281 17.18 -3.11 -4.77
CA VAL A 281 15.77 -3.37 -5.04
C VAL A 281 14.92 -2.35 -4.31
N VAL A 282 13.99 -1.75 -5.04
CA VAL A 282 12.91 -0.96 -4.45
C VAL A 282 11.63 -1.80 -4.53
N PRO A 283 11.06 -2.24 -3.40
CA PRO A 283 9.90 -3.13 -3.37
C PRO A 283 8.62 -2.35 -3.70
N ARG A 284 8.46 -2.02 -4.99
CA ARG A 284 7.48 -1.04 -5.48
C ARG A 284 6.02 -1.38 -5.18
N HIS A 285 5.70 -2.64 -4.86
CA HIS A 285 4.38 -3.04 -4.39
C HIS A 285 3.91 -2.29 -3.14
N PHE A 286 4.86 -1.85 -2.31
CA PHE A 286 4.60 -1.18 -1.04
C PHE A 286 4.88 0.33 -1.10
N LEU A 287 5.17 0.86 -2.29
CA LEU A 287 5.27 2.29 -2.52
C LEU A 287 3.91 2.87 -2.89
N GLY A 288 3.36 3.68 -1.98
CA GLY A 288 2.07 4.33 -2.13
C GLY A 288 2.21 5.85 -2.18
N PHE A 289 1.27 6.51 -2.86
CA PHE A 289 1.08 7.95 -2.79
C PHE A 289 -0.23 8.24 -2.09
N GLU A 290 -0.23 9.22 -1.19
CA GLU A 290 -1.48 9.73 -0.64
C GLU A 290 -2.28 10.48 -1.72
N GLY A 291 -3.60 10.27 -1.73
CA GLY A 291 -4.53 10.96 -2.62
C GLY A 291 -4.90 10.19 -3.89
N ASN A 292 -5.99 10.62 -4.53
CA ASN A 292 -6.51 10.02 -5.75
C ASN A 292 -5.80 10.61 -6.98
N LEU A 293 -4.57 10.18 -7.22
CA LEU A 293 -3.79 10.55 -8.41
C LEU A 293 -4.16 9.65 -9.60
N ASP A 294 -3.90 10.09 -10.83
CA ASP A 294 -3.95 9.19 -11.98
C ASP A 294 -2.66 8.34 -12.08
N VAL A 295 -2.72 7.25 -12.85
CA VAL A 295 -1.62 6.27 -13.01
C VAL A 295 -0.35 6.94 -13.58
N GLN A 296 -0.48 7.87 -14.54
CA GLN A 296 0.69 8.50 -15.17
C GLN A 296 1.39 9.43 -14.19
N THR A 297 0.63 10.20 -13.42
CA THR A 297 1.18 11.05 -12.36
C THR A 297 1.90 10.22 -11.29
N ARG A 298 1.34 9.07 -10.87
CA ARG A 298 2.02 8.15 -9.94
C ARG A 298 3.30 7.58 -10.51
N LEU A 299 3.28 7.11 -11.76
CA LEU A 299 4.48 6.60 -12.45
C LEU A 299 5.59 7.65 -12.50
N ALA A 300 5.26 8.88 -12.89
CA ALA A 300 6.23 9.98 -12.96
C ALA A 300 6.82 10.34 -11.59
N ARG A 301 5.99 10.39 -10.54
CA ARG A 301 6.46 10.64 -9.16
C ARG A 301 7.33 9.51 -8.65
N LEU A 302 6.96 8.26 -8.88
CA LEU A 302 7.75 7.09 -8.47
C LEU A 302 9.11 7.09 -9.18
N THR A 303 9.10 7.36 -10.48
CA THR A 303 10.32 7.40 -11.29
C THR A 303 11.27 8.49 -10.81
N ARG A 304 10.74 9.66 -10.44
CA ARG A 304 11.55 10.74 -9.85
C ARG A 304 12.09 10.37 -8.47
N ALA A 305 11.24 9.87 -7.57
CA ALA A 305 11.70 9.45 -6.25
C ALA A 305 12.79 8.37 -6.35
N LEU A 306 12.65 7.45 -7.31
CA LEU A 306 13.64 6.43 -7.59
C LEU A 306 14.94 7.02 -8.17
N SER A 307 14.87 7.96 -9.12
CA SER A 307 16.08 8.60 -9.66
C SER A 307 16.84 9.35 -8.57
N ASP A 308 16.15 10.17 -7.79
CA ASP A 308 16.77 10.96 -6.72
C ASP A 308 17.42 10.03 -5.67
N THR A 309 16.74 8.92 -5.34
CA THR A 309 17.26 7.92 -4.40
C THR A 309 18.51 7.21 -4.93
N MET A 310 18.52 6.85 -6.21
CA MET A 310 19.68 6.19 -6.81
C MET A 310 20.85 7.16 -6.99
N GLU A 311 20.59 8.42 -7.34
CA GLU A 311 21.61 9.47 -7.44
C GLU A 311 22.26 9.73 -6.07
N TYR A 312 21.49 9.66 -4.98
CA TYR A 312 22.02 9.72 -3.62
C TYR A 312 22.86 8.48 -3.23
N LEU A 313 22.46 7.28 -3.69
CA LEU A 313 23.07 6.02 -3.24
C LEU A 313 24.27 5.56 -4.08
N THR A 314 24.43 6.08 -5.30
CA THR A 314 25.38 5.56 -6.28
C THR A 314 26.07 6.68 -7.05
N ASP A 315 27.39 6.54 -7.22
CA ASP A 315 28.22 7.50 -7.98
C ASP A 315 28.50 7.03 -9.42
N GLU A 316 28.03 5.85 -9.79
CA GLU A 316 28.25 5.22 -11.10
C GLU A 316 26.91 4.94 -11.81
N PRO A 317 26.86 5.01 -13.14
CA PRO A 317 25.68 4.60 -13.89
C PRO A 317 25.28 3.15 -13.59
N LEU A 318 23.99 2.97 -13.34
CA LEU A 318 23.35 1.72 -12.96
C LEU A 318 23.36 0.71 -14.11
N ILE A 319 23.53 -0.57 -13.78
CA ILE A 319 23.00 -1.66 -14.61
C ILE A 319 21.53 -1.85 -14.20
N CYS A 320 20.61 -1.69 -15.13
CA CYS A 320 19.19 -1.91 -14.85
C CYS A 320 18.79 -3.31 -15.31
N VAL A 321 18.46 -4.19 -14.36
CA VAL A 321 17.96 -5.55 -14.64
C VAL A 321 16.46 -5.57 -14.41
N ALA A 322 15.69 -6.15 -15.31
CA ALA A 322 14.25 -6.19 -15.20
C ALA A 322 13.69 -7.56 -15.56
N GLU A 323 12.63 -7.98 -14.88
CA GLU A 323 11.96 -9.25 -15.13
C GLU A 323 10.46 -9.04 -15.37
N SER A 324 9.94 -9.60 -16.47
CA SER A 324 8.50 -9.63 -16.75
C SER A 324 7.89 -8.22 -16.63
N ALA A 325 6.87 -8.03 -15.79
CA ALA A 325 6.25 -6.72 -15.57
C ALA A 325 7.24 -5.59 -15.22
N GLY A 326 8.36 -5.90 -14.56
CA GLY A 326 9.42 -4.95 -14.25
C GLY A 326 10.06 -4.30 -15.48
N VAL A 327 10.02 -4.97 -16.66
CA VAL A 327 10.57 -4.43 -17.92
C VAL A 327 9.91 -3.10 -18.30
N THR A 328 8.60 -2.99 -18.09
CA THR A 328 7.85 -1.77 -18.44
C THR A 328 8.25 -0.57 -17.58
N TRP A 329 8.65 -0.81 -16.34
CA TRP A 329 9.17 0.18 -15.40
C TRP A 329 10.61 0.56 -15.74
N ALA A 330 11.47 -0.42 -16.01
CA ALA A 330 12.86 -0.20 -16.36
C ALA A 330 13.00 0.61 -17.67
N ALA A 331 12.20 0.28 -18.68
CA ALA A 331 12.15 1.04 -19.94
C ALA A 331 11.75 2.51 -19.71
N HIS A 332 10.77 2.75 -18.84
CA HIS A 332 10.36 4.11 -18.48
C HIS A 332 11.48 4.85 -17.74
N PHE A 333 12.09 4.22 -16.75
CA PHE A 333 13.16 4.80 -15.96
C PHE A 333 14.38 5.16 -16.82
N ALA A 334 14.84 4.25 -17.67
CA ALA A 334 16.00 4.48 -18.53
C ALA A 334 15.75 5.58 -19.57
N ARG A 335 14.53 5.68 -20.12
CA ARG A 335 14.17 6.76 -21.04
C ARG A 335 14.23 8.14 -20.38
N HIS A 336 13.82 8.26 -19.12
CA HIS A 336 13.77 9.55 -18.42
C HIS A 336 15.05 9.87 -17.67
N ASN A 337 15.91 8.89 -17.42
CA ASN A 337 17.18 9.05 -16.72
C ASN A 337 18.36 8.45 -17.52
N PRO A 338 18.57 8.88 -18.79
CA PRO A 338 19.55 8.23 -19.67
C PRO A 338 21.00 8.34 -19.18
N HIS A 339 21.33 9.38 -18.40
CA HIS A 339 22.66 9.56 -17.81
C HIS A 339 22.94 8.60 -16.64
N MET A 340 21.89 8.04 -16.03
CA MET A 340 22.01 7.12 -14.89
C MET A 340 22.09 5.66 -15.30
N VAL A 341 21.82 5.29 -16.55
CA VAL A 341 21.68 3.89 -16.96
C VAL A 341 22.77 3.53 -17.97
N SER A 342 23.67 2.63 -17.57
CA SER A 342 24.71 2.10 -18.45
C SER A 342 24.16 1.07 -19.44
N GLN A 343 23.27 0.18 -18.99
CA GLN A 343 22.66 -0.86 -19.80
C GLN A 343 21.35 -1.36 -19.17
N LEU A 344 20.50 -1.91 -20.03
CA LEU A 344 19.27 -2.63 -19.68
C LEU A 344 19.43 -4.12 -19.97
N VAL A 345 19.15 -4.97 -18.98
CA VAL A 345 19.05 -6.42 -19.15
C VAL A 345 17.62 -6.85 -18.85
N LEU A 346 16.91 -7.30 -19.87
CA LEU A 346 15.47 -7.56 -19.84
C LEU A 346 15.22 -9.07 -19.91
N ALA A 347 14.83 -9.64 -18.78
CA ALA A 347 14.50 -11.05 -18.62
C ALA A 347 12.99 -11.28 -18.79
N ALA A 348 12.61 -12.32 -19.55
CA ALA A 348 11.21 -12.72 -19.74
C ALA A 348 10.32 -11.54 -20.15
N THR A 349 10.73 -10.84 -21.21
CA THR A 349 10.11 -9.58 -21.62
C THR A 349 8.62 -9.79 -21.92
N PRO A 350 7.72 -8.96 -21.38
CA PRO A 350 6.28 -9.12 -21.60
C PRO A 350 5.93 -8.87 -23.07
N GLN A 351 4.87 -9.51 -23.55
CA GLN A 351 4.33 -9.22 -24.88
C GLN A 351 3.89 -7.75 -25.01
N VAL A 352 4.03 -7.21 -26.22
CA VAL A 352 3.53 -5.88 -26.56
C VAL A 352 2.02 -5.89 -26.76
N PHE A 353 1.38 -4.76 -26.48
CA PHE A 353 -0.05 -4.56 -26.71
C PHE A 353 -0.48 -4.78 -28.16
N LYS A 354 0.28 -4.17 -29.08
CA LYS A 354 0.05 -4.27 -30.51
C LYS A 354 1.11 -5.24 -31.01
N PRO A 355 0.79 -6.52 -31.19
CA PRO A 355 1.72 -7.45 -31.81
C PRO A 355 2.23 -6.87 -33.13
N GLU A 356 3.54 -6.93 -33.34
CA GLU A 356 4.13 -6.55 -34.63
C GLU A 356 3.54 -7.45 -35.73
N PRO A 357 3.40 -6.95 -36.99
CA PRO A 357 2.85 -7.74 -38.08
C PRO A 357 3.64 -9.05 -38.28
N GLY A 358 3.03 -10.20 -37.97
CA GLY A 358 3.67 -11.53 -38.04
C GLY A 358 3.71 -12.31 -36.72
N SER A 359 3.36 -11.69 -35.60
CA SER A 359 3.22 -12.34 -34.27
C SER A 359 2.00 -13.30 -34.21
N HIS A 360 2.16 -14.41 -33.48
CA HIS A 360 1.21 -15.53 -33.40
C HIS A 360 -0.06 -15.24 -32.57
N ASN A 361 -1.01 -16.20 -32.58
CA ASN A 361 -2.33 -16.13 -31.92
C ASN A 361 -2.31 -15.48 -30.52
N PRO A 362 -3.33 -14.65 -30.19
CA PRO A 362 -3.36 -13.94 -28.92
C PRO A 362 -3.37 -14.92 -27.74
N THR A 363 -2.44 -14.73 -26.81
CA THR A 363 -2.45 -15.42 -25.51
C THR A 363 -3.69 -14.99 -24.71
N ILE A 364 -4.05 -15.76 -23.67
CA ILE A 364 -5.11 -15.35 -22.73
C ILE A 364 -4.81 -13.97 -22.12
N PHE A 365 -3.53 -13.63 -21.97
CA PHE A 365 -3.10 -12.31 -21.51
C PHE A 365 -3.37 -11.23 -22.54
N ILE A 366 -3.16 -11.44 -23.84
CA ILE A 366 -3.51 -10.47 -24.89
C ILE A 366 -5.03 -10.24 -24.92
N GLU A 367 -5.84 -11.29 -24.84
CA GLU A 367 -7.30 -11.18 -24.84
C GLU A 367 -7.84 -10.43 -23.60
N MET A 368 -7.29 -10.73 -22.42
CA MET A 368 -7.62 -10.02 -21.18
C MET A 368 -7.12 -8.56 -21.24
N SER A 369 -5.90 -8.35 -21.72
CA SER A 369 -5.24 -7.05 -21.90
C SER A 369 -6.02 -6.10 -22.80
N GLN A 370 -6.62 -6.59 -23.89
CA GLN A 370 -7.46 -5.77 -24.76
C GLN A 370 -8.77 -5.31 -24.09
N ARG A 371 -9.34 -6.12 -23.18
CA ARG A 371 -10.55 -5.79 -22.42
C ARG A 371 -10.27 -4.87 -21.23
N VAL A 372 -9.16 -5.11 -20.52
CA VAL A 372 -8.61 -4.30 -19.41
C VAL A 372 -8.45 -2.83 -19.80
N ARG A 373 -8.06 -2.53 -21.05
CA ARG A 373 -7.85 -1.16 -21.53
C ARG A 373 -9.11 -0.34 -21.77
N ARG A 374 -10.29 -0.97 -21.85
CA ARG A 374 -11.53 -0.27 -22.24
C ARG A 374 -12.37 0.17 -21.05
N ASP A 375 -12.08 -0.33 -19.86
CA ASP A 375 -12.88 -0.05 -18.66
C ASP A 375 -12.03 -0.21 -17.38
N GLU A 376 -11.84 0.89 -16.65
CA GLU A 376 -11.15 0.91 -15.35
C GLU A 376 -11.79 -0.04 -14.33
N ARG A 377 -13.09 -0.32 -14.46
CA ARG A 377 -13.82 -1.28 -13.61
C ARG A 377 -13.38 -2.72 -13.86
N VAL A 378 -12.94 -3.04 -15.08
CA VAL A 378 -12.39 -4.36 -15.42
C VAL A 378 -11.01 -4.55 -14.81
N ILE A 379 -10.18 -3.49 -14.76
CA ILE A 379 -8.88 -3.51 -14.07
C ILE A 379 -9.08 -3.76 -12.57
N ALA A 380 -9.98 -2.99 -11.95
CA ALA A 380 -10.30 -3.15 -10.53
C ALA A 380 -10.84 -4.56 -10.22
N GLY A 381 -11.79 -5.07 -11.02
CA GLY A 381 -12.36 -6.41 -10.84
C GLY A 381 -11.35 -7.54 -11.03
N LEU A 382 -10.47 -7.47 -12.04
CA LEU A 382 -9.43 -8.48 -12.24
C LEU A 382 -8.35 -8.42 -11.16
N THR A 383 -8.02 -7.22 -10.67
CA THR A 383 -7.10 -7.05 -9.54
C THR A 383 -7.67 -7.67 -8.27
N GLN A 384 -8.96 -7.46 -8.00
CA GLN A 384 -9.65 -8.08 -6.87
C GLN A 384 -9.65 -9.61 -6.96
N ILE A 385 -9.91 -10.17 -8.14
CA ILE A 385 -9.84 -11.61 -8.38
C ILE A 385 -8.40 -12.10 -8.15
N TYR A 386 -7.41 -11.49 -8.78
CA TYR A 386 -6.00 -11.83 -8.60
C TYR A 386 -5.59 -11.83 -7.12
N ASN A 387 -5.92 -10.76 -6.38
CA ASN A 387 -5.62 -10.66 -4.95
C ASN A 387 -6.33 -11.76 -4.14
N ALA A 388 -7.60 -12.06 -4.44
CA ALA A 388 -8.32 -13.13 -3.75
C ALA A 388 -7.67 -14.52 -3.97
N PHE A 389 -7.21 -14.81 -5.20
CA PHE A 389 -6.47 -16.04 -5.50
C PHE A 389 -5.10 -16.08 -4.81
N SER A 390 -4.35 -14.97 -4.85
CA SER A 390 -3.01 -14.85 -4.26
C SER A 390 -3.00 -14.97 -2.73
N ARG A 391 -4.10 -14.60 -2.05
CA ARG A 391 -4.25 -14.73 -0.58
C ARG A 391 -4.27 -16.19 -0.10
N VAL A 392 -4.69 -17.13 -0.96
CA VAL A 392 -4.90 -18.53 -0.58
C VAL A 392 -3.81 -19.40 -1.20
N PRO A 393 -2.81 -19.89 -0.44
CA PRO A 393 -1.64 -20.57 -1.00
C PRO A 393 -1.95 -21.74 -1.93
N VAL A 394 -2.96 -22.55 -1.61
CA VAL A 394 -3.36 -23.70 -2.44
C VAL A 394 -3.95 -23.25 -3.78
N LEU A 395 -4.71 -22.15 -3.79
CA LEU A 395 -5.29 -21.60 -5.02
C LEU A 395 -4.21 -20.91 -5.86
N ALA A 396 -3.33 -20.12 -5.23
CA ALA A 396 -2.17 -19.51 -5.87
C ALA A 396 -1.28 -20.56 -6.54
N LYS A 397 -0.95 -21.65 -5.81
CA LYS A 397 -0.15 -22.77 -6.36
C LYS A 397 -0.83 -23.40 -7.57
N LYS A 398 -2.12 -23.70 -7.50
CA LYS A 398 -2.86 -24.29 -8.64
C LYS A 398 -2.96 -23.35 -9.83
N GLY A 399 -3.20 -22.06 -9.58
CA GLY A 399 -3.29 -21.04 -10.62
C GLY A 399 -1.97 -20.86 -11.37
N LEU A 400 -0.86 -20.71 -10.63
CA LEU A 400 0.48 -20.63 -11.22
C LEU A 400 0.86 -21.94 -11.92
N ALA A 401 0.65 -23.10 -11.29
CA ALA A 401 0.92 -24.38 -11.95
C ALA A 401 0.16 -24.54 -13.28
N HIS A 402 -1.09 -24.05 -13.35
CA HIS A 402 -1.85 -24.03 -14.60
C HIS A 402 -1.26 -23.06 -15.64
N LEU A 403 -0.84 -21.88 -15.20
CA LEU A 403 -0.29 -20.85 -16.06
C LEU A 403 1.03 -21.27 -16.71
N TYR A 404 1.89 -21.89 -15.92
CA TYR A 404 3.24 -22.29 -16.33
C TYR A 404 3.33 -23.75 -16.84
N ARG A 405 2.20 -24.47 -16.95
CA ARG A 405 2.14 -25.92 -17.28
C ARG A 405 2.81 -26.36 -18.58
N LYS A 406 3.09 -25.42 -19.49
CA LYS A 406 3.73 -25.69 -20.79
C LYS A 406 5.26 -25.57 -20.74
N SER A 407 5.84 -25.13 -19.63
CA SER A 407 7.28 -25.18 -19.37
C SER A 407 7.58 -26.14 -18.23
N ALA A 408 8.41 -27.14 -18.51
CA ALA A 408 8.85 -28.08 -17.48
C ALA A 408 9.77 -27.38 -16.46
N ALA A 409 10.62 -26.48 -16.95
CA ALA A 409 11.53 -25.69 -16.13
C ALA A 409 10.79 -24.78 -15.14
N ASP A 410 9.77 -24.03 -15.61
CA ASP A 410 8.99 -23.16 -14.72
C ASP A 410 8.22 -23.97 -13.68
N THR A 411 7.65 -25.11 -14.08
CA THR A 411 6.93 -26.00 -13.16
C THR A 411 7.84 -26.53 -12.05
N ALA A 412 9.08 -26.90 -12.38
CA ALA A 412 10.08 -27.34 -11.41
C ALA A 412 10.48 -26.22 -10.42
N CYS A 413 10.68 -25.00 -10.93
CA CYS A 413 10.93 -23.82 -10.10
C CYS A 413 9.79 -23.54 -9.12
N LEU A 414 8.54 -23.50 -9.61
CA LEU A 414 7.37 -23.24 -8.78
C LEU A 414 7.20 -24.29 -7.67
N GLU A 415 7.38 -25.59 -7.98
CA GLU A 415 7.33 -26.63 -6.95
C GLU A 415 8.35 -26.39 -5.84
N THR A 416 9.55 -25.96 -6.18
CA THR A 416 10.60 -25.61 -5.20
C THR A 416 10.20 -24.39 -4.37
N PHE A 417 9.70 -23.31 -4.99
CA PHE A 417 9.33 -22.08 -4.27
C PHE A 417 8.15 -22.29 -3.32
N PHE A 418 7.19 -23.14 -3.70
CA PHE A 418 6.06 -23.47 -2.83
C PHE A 418 6.43 -24.44 -1.71
N ARG A 419 7.47 -25.28 -1.86
CA ARG A 419 7.97 -26.15 -0.77
C ARG A 419 8.54 -25.35 0.40
N HIS A 420 9.26 -24.27 0.12
CA HIS A 420 9.85 -23.40 1.15
C HIS A 420 8.92 -22.29 1.64
N THR A 421 7.66 -22.26 1.19
CA THR A 421 6.64 -21.22 1.50
C THR A 421 7.00 -19.77 1.14
N HIS A 422 8.22 -19.49 0.68
CA HIS A 422 8.71 -18.14 0.39
C HIS A 422 7.81 -17.39 -0.60
N LEU A 423 7.47 -18.01 -1.73
CA LEU A 423 6.61 -17.38 -2.73
C LEU A 423 5.18 -17.18 -2.21
N SER A 424 4.63 -18.14 -1.45
CA SER A 424 3.27 -18.00 -0.90
C SER A 424 3.15 -16.88 0.14
N ASP A 425 4.21 -16.62 0.91
CA ASP A 425 4.23 -15.51 1.85
C ASP A 425 4.29 -14.16 1.14
N TRP A 426 5.08 -14.03 0.07
CA TRP A 426 5.12 -12.82 -0.76
C TRP A 426 3.78 -12.55 -1.44
N LEU A 427 3.18 -13.56 -2.08
CA LEU A 427 1.88 -13.43 -2.74
C LEU A 427 0.78 -13.01 -1.75
N ARG A 428 0.76 -13.62 -0.55
CA ARG A 428 -0.20 -13.25 0.50
C ARG A 428 0.02 -11.84 0.98
N LEU A 429 1.28 -11.44 1.18
CA LEU A 429 1.62 -10.11 1.66
C LEU A 429 1.20 -9.03 0.66
N ILE A 430 1.58 -9.19 -0.61
CA ILE A 430 1.23 -8.26 -1.70
C ILE A 430 -0.30 -8.15 -1.80
N ALA A 431 -1.02 -9.28 -1.83
CA ALA A 431 -2.47 -9.27 -1.96
C ALA A 431 -3.23 -8.64 -0.77
N ASN A 432 -2.58 -8.54 0.40
CA ASN A 432 -3.17 -7.93 1.60
C ASN A 432 -2.81 -6.46 1.77
N HIS A 433 -1.64 -6.03 1.27
CA HIS A 433 -1.09 -4.72 1.61
C HIS A 433 -0.76 -3.82 0.40
N ALA A 434 -0.72 -4.36 -0.83
CA ALA A 434 -0.41 -3.60 -2.05
C ALA A 434 -1.69 -3.08 -2.74
N THR A 435 -2.53 -2.35 -2.02
CA THR A 435 -3.91 -2.02 -2.42
C THR A 435 -4.01 -1.24 -3.74
N PHE A 436 -3.08 -0.30 -4.00
CA PHE A 436 -3.05 0.50 -5.23
C PHE A 436 -1.98 0.04 -6.24
N ALA A 437 -0.87 -0.52 -5.75
CA ALA A 437 0.25 -0.89 -6.61
C ALA A 437 -0.11 -1.98 -7.64
N SER A 438 -0.99 -2.93 -7.29
CA SER A 438 -1.43 -3.97 -8.25
C SER A 438 -2.21 -3.42 -9.44
N VAL A 439 -2.95 -2.32 -9.26
CA VAL A 439 -3.65 -1.63 -10.37
C VAL A 439 -2.63 -0.92 -11.26
N ASP A 440 -1.64 -0.26 -10.66
CA ASP A 440 -0.57 0.43 -11.38
C ASP A 440 0.30 -0.55 -12.18
N GLU A 441 0.61 -1.74 -11.65
CA GLU A 441 1.30 -2.80 -12.38
C GLU A 441 0.56 -3.18 -13.67
N ILE A 442 -0.73 -3.48 -13.55
CA ILE A 442 -1.55 -3.89 -14.70
C ILE A 442 -1.65 -2.73 -15.70
N ALA A 443 -1.89 -1.51 -15.23
CA ALA A 443 -1.99 -0.34 -16.07
C ALA A 443 -0.68 -0.04 -16.82
N ASN A 444 0.47 -0.19 -16.16
CA ASN A 444 1.78 0.00 -16.79
C ASN A 444 2.12 -1.08 -17.82
N LEU A 445 1.72 -2.32 -17.58
CA LEU A 445 1.76 -3.39 -18.60
C LEU A 445 0.95 -3.05 -19.86
N GLN A 446 -0.09 -2.22 -19.73
CA GLN A 446 -0.90 -1.77 -20.87
C GLN A 446 -0.32 -0.53 -21.57
N ARG A 447 0.67 0.16 -21.00
CA ARG A 447 1.24 1.36 -21.62
C ARG A 447 2.06 1.02 -22.87
N ASP A 448 2.34 2.02 -23.71
CA ASP A 448 3.33 1.90 -24.79
C ASP A 448 4.76 1.89 -24.21
N TRP A 449 5.10 0.81 -23.52
CA TRP A 449 6.43 0.61 -22.93
C TRP A 449 7.49 0.31 -24.00
N LEU A 450 7.11 -0.27 -25.14
CA LEU A 450 8.03 -0.49 -26.26
C LEU A 450 8.46 0.85 -26.88
N GLY A 451 7.54 1.82 -27.00
CA GLY A 451 7.87 3.19 -27.42
C GLY A 451 8.77 3.94 -26.42
N ASP A 452 8.78 3.55 -25.15
CA ASP A 452 9.79 4.01 -24.20
C ASP A 452 11.14 3.33 -24.44
N LEU A 453 11.14 2.00 -24.54
CA LEU A 453 12.34 1.20 -24.73
C LEU A 453 13.11 1.60 -26.00
N LYS A 454 12.40 1.79 -27.13
CA LYS A 454 12.97 2.25 -28.41
C LYS A 454 13.61 3.64 -28.36
N LYS A 455 13.31 4.45 -27.33
CA LYS A 455 13.87 5.80 -27.14
C LYS A 455 14.96 5.84 -26.07
N THR A 456 15.33 4.69 -25.51
CA THR A 456 16.51 4.60 -24.63
C THR A 456 17.78 4.72 -25.46
N THR A 457 18.83 5.28 -24.86
CA THR A 457 20.14 5.45 -25.50
C THR A 457 21.19 4.49 -24.95
N CYS A 458 20.85 3.74 -23.90
CA CYS A 458 21.71 2.73 -23.33
C CYS A 458 21.61 1.41 -24.11
N ARG A 459 22.60 0.56 -23.93
CA ARG A 459 22.56 -0.80 -24.48
C ARG A 459 21.38 -1.58 -23.92
N VAL A 460 20.75 -2.42 -24.75
CA VAL A 460 19.67 -3.32 -24.36
C VAL A 460 20.05 -4.77 -24.65
N THR A 461 19.88 -5.64 -23.67
CA THR A 461 20.08 -7.08 -23.80
C THR A 461 18.82 -7.81 -23.37
N PHE A 462 18.23 -8.58 -24.27
CA PHE A 462 17.10 -9.46 -24.00
C PHE A 462 17.60 -10.84 -23.61
N VAL A 463 17.04 -11.39 -22.53
CA VAL A 463 17.28 -12.75 -22.05
C VAL A 463 15.95 -13.46 -21.92
N HIS A 464 15.77 -14.58 -22.64
CA HIS A 464 14.46 -15.22 -22.75
C HIS A 464 14.55 -16.74 -22.74
N GLY A 465 13.58 -17.41 -22.12
CA GLY A 465 13.45 -18.86 -22.18
C GLY A 465 12.67 -19.31 -23.41
N GLU A 466 13.15 -20.34 -24.11
CA GLU A 466 12.48 -20.87 -25.31
C GLU A 466 11.09 -21.47 -25.02
N GLU A 467 10.87 -21.93 -23.79
CA GLU A 467 9.63 -22.56 -23.37
C GLU A 467 8.66 -21.58 -22.67
N ASP A 468 8.93 -20.27 -22.68
CA ASP A 468 8.11 -19.27 -21.98
C ASP A 468 6.63 -19.37 -22.40
N PRO A 469 5.73 -19.82 -21.50
CA PRO A 469 4.33 -20.06 -21.86
C PRO A 469 3.46 -18.80 -21.74
N ILE A 470 4.02 -17.69 -21.25
CA ILE A 470 3.36 -16.41 -20.99
C ILE A 470 3.69 -15.42 -22.10
N SER A 471 4.98 -15.29 -22.43
CA SER A 471 5.51 -14.41 -23.46
C SER A 471 6.31 -15.25 -24.47
N PRO A 472 5.67 -15.71 -25.57
CA PRO A 472 6.32 -16.45 -26.65
C PRO A 472 7.60 -15.77 -27.12
N ILE A 473 8.64 -16.59 -27.31
CA ILE A 473 9.98 -16.12 -27.66
C ILE A 473 10.00 -15.36 -29.00
N GLU A 474 9.18 -15.78 -29.96
CA GLU A 474 9.12 -15.20 -31.30
C GLU A 474 8.71 -13.72 -31.27
N ASP A 475 7.82 -13.35 -30.35
CA ASP A 475 7.38 -11.97 -30.19
C ASP A 475 8.52 -11.08 -29.68
N ILE A 476 9.33 -11.62 -28.76
CA ILE A 476 10.43 -10.87 -28.15
C ILE A 476 11.62 -10.80 -29.10
N GLN A 477 11.86 -11.86 -29.87
CA GLN A 477 12.83 -11.86 -30.95
C GLN A 477 12.46 -10.80 -32.01
N ALA A 478 11.20 -10.73 -32.42
CA ALA A 478 10.73 -9.70 -33.35
C ALA A 478 10.94 -8.28 -32.79
N ILE A 479 10.72 -8.07 -31.49
CA ILE A 479 11.02 -6.78 -30.84
C ILE A 479 12.51 -6.46 -30.92
N ALA A 480 13.37 -7.41 -30.58
CA ALA A 480 14.82 -7.25 -30.61
C ALA A 480 15.33 -6.92 -32.02
N GLU A 481 14.76 -7.54 -33.06
CA GLU A 481 15.08 -7.25 -34.47
C GLU A 481 14.75 -5.81 -34.88
N THR A 482 13.77 -5.16 -34.24
CA THR A 482 13.48 -3.73 -34.46
C THR A 482 14.47 -2.77 -33.76
N MET A 483 15.42 -3.30 -32.99
CA MET A 483 16.40 -2.56 -32.21
C MET A 483 17.82 -3.04 -32.60
N PRO A 484 18.44 -2.47 -33.65
CA PRO A 484 19.67 -3.02 -34.25
C PRO A 484 20.87 -3.16 -33.30
N GLU A 485 20.92 -2.36 -32.22
CA GLU A 485 21.99 -2.40 -31.22
C GLU A 485 21.66 -3.31 -30.02
N ALA A 486 20.47 -3.92 -30.00
CA ALA A 486 20.08 -4.83 -28.94
C ALA A 486 20.70 -6.22 -29.13
N SER A 487 21.08 -6.86 -28.02
CA SER A 487 21.50 -8.27 -28.00
C SER A 487 20.31 -9.14 -27.58
N PHE A 488 20.20 -10.35 -28.12
CA PHE A 488 19.17 -11.31 -27.75
C PHE A 488 19.79 -12.66 -27.41
N HIS A 489 19.49 -13.19 -26.22
CA HIS A 489 19.98 -14.47 -25.74
C HIS A 489 18.80 -15.37 -25.35
N ALA A 490 18.61 -16.42 -26.13
CA ALA A 490 17.67 -17.50 -25.82
C ALA A 490 18.35 -18.55 -24.94
N PHE A 491 17.58 -19.15 -24.03
CA PHE A 491 17.99 -20.27 -23.21
C PHE A 491 17.10 -21.47 -23.47
N GLU A 492 17.71 -22.55 -23.96
CA GLU A 492 17.06 -23.87 -24.09
C GLU A 492 16.67 -24.42 -22.72
N ASN A 493 15.59 -25.20 -22.66
CA ASN A 493 15.07 -25.80 -21.43
C ASN A 493 14.79 -24.78 -20.31
N ALA A 494 14.39 -23.57 -20.69
CA ALA A 494 14.08 -22.49 -19.78
C ALA A 494 12.74 -21.84 -20.16
N GLY A 495 12.01 -21.39 -19.13
CA GLY A 495 10.70 -20.77 -19.29
C GLY A 495 10.69 -19.29 -18.92
N HIS A 496 9.54 -18.81 -18.47
CA HIS A 496 9.33 -17.40 -18.09
C HIS A 496 10.08 -17.01 -16.81
N LEU A 497 10.39 -17.96 -15.92
CA LEU A 497 11.14 -17.71 -14.68
C LEU A 497 12.67 -17.69 -14.91
N ILE A 498 13.09 -17.22 -16.09
CA ILE A 498 14.47 -17.31 -16.61
C ILE A 498 15.50 -16.67 -15.68
N LEU A 499 15.16 -15.54 -15.04
CA LEU A 499 16.05 -14.86 -14.10
C LEU A 499 16.42 -15.77 -12.92
N THR A 500 15.45 -16.57 -12.48
CA THR A 500 15.67 -17.53 -11.40
C THR A 500 16.30 -18.83 -11.89
N GLN A 501 15.97 -19.30 -13.09
CA GLN A 501 16.54 -20.54 -13.64
C GLN A 501 18.02 -20.38 -14.02
N HIS A 502 18.42 -19.19 -14.49
CA HIS A 502 19.73 -18.95 -15.09
C HIS A 502 20.43 -17.71 -14.51
N PHE A 503 20.25 -17.42 -13.21
CA PHE A 503 20.78 -16.21 -12.56
C PHE A 503 22.29 -16.01 -12.80
N LYS A 504 23.11 -17.05 -12.63
CA LYS A 504 24.57 -16.98 -12.88
C LYS A 504 24.92 -16.64 -14.32
N ALA A 505 24.19 -17.22 -15.28
CA ALA A 505 24.40 -16.93 -16.69
C ALA A 505 23.99 -15.48 -17.02
N LEU A 506 22.89 -15.00 -16.43
CA LEU A 506 22.45 -13.61 -16.58
C LEU A 506 23.48 -12.63 -15.99
N VAL A 507 24.01 -12.90 -14.80
CA VAL A 507 25.12 -12.12 -14.22
C VAL A 507 26.32 -12.11 -15.15
N SER A 508 26.64 -13.26 -15.76
CA SER A 508 27.72 -13.34 -16.76
C SER A 508 27.43 -12.46 -17.98
N GLN A 509 26.19 -12.40 -18.48
CA GLN A 509 25.82 -11.50 -19.59
C GLN A 509 25.91 -10.01 -19.20
N MET A 510 25.61 -9.66 -17.95
CA MET A 510 25.75 -8.29 -17.45
C MET A 510 27.20 -7.81 -17.49
N ILE A 511 28.17 -8.69 -17.20
CA ILE A 511 29.60 -8.35 -17.08
C ILE A 511 30.43 -8.62 -18.34
N ALA A 512 30.08 -9.64 -19.13
CA ALA A 512 30.91 -10.15 -20.24
C ALA A 512 31.19 -9.10 -21.32
N HIS A 513 30.32 -8.12 -21.44
CA HIS A 513 30.37 -7.16 -22.53
C HIS A 513 31.20 -5.91 -22.28
N GLU A 514 31.86 -5.83 -21.12
CA GLU A 514 32.72 -4.71 -20.75
C GLU A 514 34.21 -5.00 -20.90
N GLY A 515 34.59 -6.28 -20.88
CA GLY A 515 35.95 -6.69 -21.21
C GLY A 515 36.38 -6.22 -22.62
N LEU A 516 35.42 -5.97 -23.51
CA LEU A 516 35.67 -5.43 -24.86
C LEU A 516 35.82 -3.90 -24.89
N ALA A 517 35.21 -3.16 -23.96
CA ALA A 517 35.33 -1.70 -23.90
C ALA A 517 36.64 -1.26 -23.20
N HIS A 518 37.09 -2.01 -22.18
CA HIS A 518 38.38 -1.76 -21.52
C HIS A 518 39.60 -2.31 -22.27
N ALA A 519 39.43 -3.26 -23.19
CA ALA A 519 40.51 -3.72 -24.07
C ALA A 519 40.73 -2.79 -25.29
N ALA A 520 39.83 -1.84 -25.54
CA ALA A 520 39.89 -0.88 -26.63
C ALA A 520 40.27 0.55 -26.19
N SER A 521 40.54 0.75 -24.89
CA SER A 521 41.12 1.96 -24.28
C SER A 521 42.53 1.68 -23.81
#